data_AF-A0A530QSX9-F1
#
_entry.id   AF-A0A530QSX9-F1
#
_cell.length_a   1.000
_cell.length_b   1.000
_cell.length_c   1.000
_cell.angle_alpha   90.00
_cell.angle_beta   90.00
_cell.angle_gamma   90.00
#
_symmetry.space_group_name_H-M   'P 1'
#
loop_
_entity.id
_entity.type
_entity.pdbx_description
1 polymer ?
#
loop_
_entity_poly.entity_id
_entity_poly.type
_entity_poly.pdbx_seq_one_letter_code
_entity_poly.pdbx_strand_id
1 'polypeptide(L)'
;IHFICPQQIEEALMSGITTMLGGGTGPAHGTLATTCTPGPWHLARMIQSFDAFPMNIGLSGKGNASLPAALEEMVLGGACSLKLHEDWGTTPAAIDCCLSVADDYDVQVMIHTDTLNESGFVENTVAAIKGRTIHAFHTEGAGGGHAPDIIKVCGLPNVIPSSTNPTRPYTVNTLAEHLDMLMVCHHLSPSIPEDIAFAESRIRKETIAAEDILHDIGAFSIISSDSQAMGRVGEVAIRTWQTAD
;
A
#
# COMPACT_ATOMS: atom_id res chain seq x y z
N ILE A 1 -0.61 -4.40 5.93
CA ILE A 1 -0.21 -4.10 7.33
C ILE A 1 1.22 -3.57 7.35
N HIS A 2 1.47 -2.45 8.03
CA HIS A 2 2.82 -2.05 8.40
C HIS A 2 3.14 -2.63 9.78
N PHE A 3 4.08 -3.57 9.88
CA PHE A 3 4.47 -4.18 11.16
C PHE A 3 5.38 -3.24 11.97
N ILE A 4 4.83 -2.08 12.35
CA ILE A 4 5.52 -1.01 13.09
C ILE A 4 5.64 -1.39 14.57
N CYS A 5 4.59 -1.96 15.15
CA CYS A 5 4.62 -2.41 16.53
C CYS A 5 3.70 -3.64 16.76
N PRO A 6 4.05 -4.54 17.71
CA PRO A 6 3.28 -5.76 17.96
C PRO A 6 1.89 -5.50 18.55
N GLN A 7 1.65 -4.34 19.17
CA GLN A 7 0.36 -3.97 19.75
C GLN A 7 -0.75 -3.93 18.68
N GLN A 8 -0.41 -3.68 17.42
CA GLN A 8 -1.37 -3.71 16.32
C GLN A 8 -2.04 -5.08 16.16
N ILE A 9 -1.38 -6.18 16.53
CA ILE A 9 -1.90 -7.54 16.35
C ILE A 9 -3.10 -7.76 17.29
N GLU A 10 -2.99 -7.32 18.55
CA GLU A 10 -4.09 -7.41 19.50
C GLU A 10 -5.25 -6.50 19.09
N GLU A 11 -4.97 -5.26 18.68
CA GLU A 11 -5.99 -4.32 18.20
C GLU A 11 -6.75 -4.88 16.98
N ALA A 12 -6.02 -5.45 16.01
CA ALA A 12 -6.61 -6.13 14.85
C ALA A 12 -7.51 -7.30 15.29
N LEU A 13 -7.02 -8.14 16.19
CA LEU A 13 -7.75 -9.31 16.68
C LEU A 13 -9.03 -8.93 17.40
N MET A 14 -8.98 -7.90 18.24
CA MET A 14 -10.16 -7.39 18.97
C MET A 14 -11.21 -6.77 18.03
N SER A 15 -10.79 -6.28 16.87
CA SER A 15 -11.71 -5.84 15.80
C SER A 15 -12.28 -6.97 14.93
N GLY A 16 -11.86 -8.22 15.15
CA GLY A 16 -12.32 -9.40 14.40
C GLY A 16 -11.43 -9.82 13.23
N ILE A 17 -10.26 -9.20 13.04
CA ILE A 17 -9.27 -9.62 12.03
C ILE A 17 -8.49 -10.83 12.56
N THR A 18 -8.39 -11.89 11.76
CA THR A 18 -7.67 -13.13 12.13
C THR A 18 -6.52 -13.48 11.20
N THR A 19 -6.28 -12.65 10.17
CA THR A 19 -5.16 -12.78 9.24
C THR A 19 -4.58 -11.41 8.94
N MET A 20 -3.25 -11.29 9.02
CA MET A 20 -2.51 -10.05 8.77
C MET A 20 -1.42 -10.32 7.74
N LEU A 21 -1.50 -9.66 6.58
CA LEU A 21 -0.48 -9.67 5.55
C LEU A 21 0.15 -8.29 5.39
N GLY A 22 1.47 -8.23 5.33
CA GLY A 22 2.21 -6.99 5.14
C GLY A 22 3.69 -7.13 5.42
N GLY A 23 4.37 -6.04 5.75
CA GLY A 23 5.82 -6.07 5.95
C GLY A 23 6.26 -5.06 6.99
N GLY A 24 7.45 -5.28 7.55
CA GLY A 24 8.05 -4.39 8.53
C GLY A 24 9.06 -5.07 9.45
N THR A 25 9.81 -4.25 10.17
CA THR A 25 10.84 -4.69 11.13
C THR A 25 10.75 -3.92 12.45
N GLY A 26 9.54 -3.52 12.85
CA GLY A 26 9.33 -2.60 13.97
C GLY A 26 9.35 -1.12 13.53
N PRO A 27 9.57 -0.15 14.44
CA PRO A 27 9.41 1.27 14.17
C PRO A 27 10.64 1.90 13.47
N ALA A 28 11.16 1.22 12.45
CA ALA A 28 12.20 1.74 11.57
C ALA A 28 11.57 2.65 10.49
N HIS A 29 12.27 3.69 10.05
CA HIS A 29 11.77 4.62 9.02
C HIS A 29 11.25 3.90 7.77
N GLY A 30 11.95 2.87 7.29
CA GLY A 30 11.49 2.09 6.15
C GLY A 30 10.15 1.37 6.38
N THR A 31 9.86 0.93 7.61
CA THR A 31 8.59 0.28 7.98
C THR A 31 7.47 1.29 8.25
N LEU A 32 7.82 2.46 8.80
CA LEU A 32 6.88 3.57 8.95
C LEU A 32 6.33 4.03 7.59
N ALA A 33 7.14 3.94 6.54
CA ALA A 33 6.76 4.31 5.18
C ALA A 33 6.25 3.14 4.33
N THR A 34 6.78 1.92 4.49
CA THR A 34 6.55 0.84 3.53
C THR A 34 6.23 -0.51 4.18
N THR A 35 5.32 -1.27 3.59
CA THR A 35 5.05 -2.67 3.97
C THR A 35 6.12 -3.62 3.45
N CYS A 36 7.38 -3.42 3.88
CA CYS A 36 8.53 -4.21 3.42
C CYS A 36 9.28 -4.80 4.63
N THR A 37 9.55 -6.11 4.58
CA THR A 37 10.52 -6.79 5.45
C THR A 37 11.80 -7.08 4.65
N PRO A 38 12.81 -6.19 4.70
CA PRO A 38 13.92 -6.24 3.76
C PRO A 38 15.00 -7.26 4.16
N GLY A 39 15.02 -8.41 3.51
CA GLY A 39 16.14 -9.34 3.45
C GLY A 39 15.90 -10.62 4.25
N PRO A 40 16.59 -11.73 3.91
CA PRO A 40 16.38 -13.03 4.56
C PRO A 40 16.55 -13.00 6.08
N TRP A 41 17.51 -12.19 6.58
CA TRP A 41 17.74 -12.08 8.02
C TRP A 41 16.53 -11.47 8.74
N HIS A 42 15.99 -10.37 8.22
CA HIS A 42 14.82 -9.70 8.80
C HIS A 42 13.57 -10.57 8.70
N LEU A 43 13.36 -11.24 7.56
CA LEU A 43 12.27 -12.23 7.38
C LEU A 43 12.35 -13.32 8.45
N ALA A 44 13.52 -13.94 8.63
CA ALA A 44 13.71 -14.98 9.65
C ALA A 44 13.45 -14.47 11.08
N ARG A 45 13.89 -13.25 11.43
CA ARG A 45 13.62 -12.66 12.75
C ARG A 45 12.13 -12.37 12.96
N MET A 46 11.45 -11.83 11.96
CA MET A 46 10.02 -11.52 12.05
C MET A 46 9.19 -12.80 12.17
N ILE A 47 9.46 -13.82 11.34
CA ILE A 47 8.80 -15.13 11.43
C ILE A 47 8.97 -15.73 12.84
N GLN A 48 10.17 -15.70 13.41
CA GLN A 48 10.41 -16.16 14.78
C GLN A 48 9.60 -15.36 15.82
N SER A 49 9.47 -14.04 15.64
CA SER A 49 8.71 -13.20 16.57
C SER A 49 7.20 -13.49 16.55
N PHE A 50 6.69 -13.99 15.42
CA PHE A 50 5.26 -14.22 15.23
C PHE A 50 4.70 -15.46 15.92
N ASP A 51 5.56 -16.39 16.35
CA ASP A 51 5.16 -17.57 17.13
C ASP A 51 4.50 -17.20 18.48
N ALA A 52 4.69 -15.95 18.93
CA ALA A 52 4.09 -15.42 20.15
C ALA A 52 2.61 -15.00 20.00
N PHE A 53 2.04 -14.97 18.80
CA PHE A 53 0.72 -14.39 18.54
C PHE A 53 -0.28 -15.38 17.93
N PRO A 54 -1.54 -15.40 18.38
CA PRO A 54 -2.60 -16.24 17.80
C PRO A 54 -3.20 -15.58 16.55
N MET A 55 -2.38 -15.32 15.53
CA MET A 55 -2.76 -14.62 14.29
C MET A 55 -2.14 -15.33 13.08
N ASN A 56 -2.89 -15.49 11.99
CA ASN A 56 -2.29 -15.94 10.73
C ASN A 56 -1.49 -14.77 10.14
N ILE A 57 -0.20 -14.96 9.87
CA ILE A 57 0.66 -13.86 9.41
C ILE A 57 1.39 -14.22 8.11
N GLY A 58 1.34 -13.30 7.15
CA GLY A 58 2.12 -13.33 5.91
C GLY A 58 3.03 -12.12 5.80
N LEU A 59 4.26 -12.32 5.30
CA LEU A 59 5.25 -11.27 5.13
C LEU A 59 5.48 -10.91 3.67
N SER A 60 5.58 -9.61 3.39
CA SER A 60 6.06 -9.08 2.12
C SER A 60 7.53 -8.66 2.19
N GLY A 61 8.31 -9.11 1.21
CA GLY A 61 9.65 -8.62 0.97
C GLY A 61 9.64 -7.27 0.25
N LYS A 62 10.82 -6.64 0.13
CA LYS A 62 10.98 -5.43 -0.70
C LYS A 62 11.10 -5.83 -2.17
N GLY A 63 10.18 -5.34 -3.02
CA GLY A 63 10.13 -5.61 -4.45
C GLY A 63 10.94 -4.65 -5.33
N ASN A 64 11.42 -3.53 -4.78
CA ASN A 64 12.15 -2.52 -5.56
C ASN A 64 13.61 -2.94 -5.81
N ALA A 65 13.86 -3.62 -6.94
CA ALA A 65 15.18 -3.87 -7.51
C ALA A 65 15.07 -4.09 -9.02
N SER A 66 16.10 -3.71 -9.79
CA SER A 66 16.16 -3.92 -11.25
C SER A 66 16.97 -5.17 -11.64
N LEU A 67 17.41 -5.97 -10.67
CA LEU A 67 18.04 -7.26 -10.87
C LEU A 67 17.34 -8.29 -9.98
N PRO A 68 17.11 -9.53 -10.48
CA PRO A 68 16.17 -10.45 -9.85
C PRO A 68 16.73 -11.12 -8.59
N ALA A 69 18.04 -11.38 -8.52
CA ALA A 69 18.66 -12.17 -7.44
C ALA A 69 18.31 -11.67 -6.03
N ALA A 70 18.25 -10.35 -5.82
CA ALA A 70 17.90 -9.79 -4.52
C ALA A 70 16.43 -10.02 -4.13
N LEU A 71 15.53 -10.11 -5.12
CA LEU A 71 14.11 -10.40 -4.91
C LEU A 71 13.89 -11.89 -4.69
N GLU A 72 14.60 -12.74 -5.43
CA GLU A 72 14.61 -14.19 -5.24
C GLU A 72 15.04 -14.56 -3.82
N GLU A 73 16.11 -13.93 -3.29
CA GLU A 73 16.55 -14.12 -1.91
C GLU A 73 15.45 -13.76 -0.89
N MET A 74 14.63 -12.73 -1.15
CA MET A 74 13.51 -12.36 -0.28
C MET A 74 12.45 -13.47 -0.24
N VAL A 75 12.06 -13.98 -1.41
CA VAL A 75 11.05 -15.03 -1.53
C VAL A 75 11.55 -16.31 -0.85
N LEU A 76 12.78 -16.75 -1.18
CA LEU A 76 13.42 -17.90 -0.55
C LEU A 76 13.65 -17.72 0.96
N GLY A 77 13.75 -16.48 1.42
CA GLY A 77 13.83 -16.11 2.84
C GLY A 77 12.50 -16.22 3.61
N GLY A 78 11.38 -16.51 2.92
CA GLY A 78 10.06 -16.72 3.51
C GLY A 78 9.05 -15.60 3.25
N ALA A 79 9.33 -14.66 2.35
CA ALA A 79 8.32 -13.70 1.91
C ALA A 79 7.27 -14.41 1.03
N CYS A 80 5.98 -14.24 1.34
CA CYS A 80 4.88 -14.77 0.52
C CYS A 80 4.39 -13.79 -0.56
N SER A 81 4.96 -12.59 -0.59
CA SER A 81 4.66 -11.52 -1.54
C SER A 81 5.78 -10.49 -1.58
N LEU A 82 5.76 -9.59 -2.56
CA LEU A 82 6.70 -8.47 -2.68
C LEU A 82 5.95 -7.14 -2.72
N LYS A 83 6.48 -6.10 -2.06
CA LYS A 83 5.93 -4.72 -2.14
C LYS A 83 6.84 -3.83 -2.97
N LEU A 84 6.29 -3.24 -4.02
CA LEU A 84 6.85 -2.08 -4.71
C LEU A 84 6.36 -0.81 -4.03
N HIS A 85 7.27 0.08 -3.62
CA HIS A 85 6.93 1.36 -3.00
C HIS A 85 7.75 2.53 -3.58
N GLU A 86 7.12 3.69 -3.77
CA GLU A 86 7.78 4.83 -4.42
C GLU A 86 9.00 5.34 -3.65
N ASP A 87 8.95 5.31 -2.32
CA ASP A 87 10.07 5.63 -1.41
C ASP A 87 11.33 4.78 -1.63
N TRP A 88 11.18 3.61 -2.27
CA TRP A 88 12.30 2.76 -2.70
C TRP A 88 12.52 2.79 -4.23
N GLY A 89 11.76 3.60 -4.96
CA GLY A 89 11.78 3.76 -6.41
C GLY A 89 10.87 2.76 -7.14
N THR A 90 9.60 3.10 -7.36
CA THR A 90 8.65 2.30 -8.16
C THR A 90 8.78 2.62 -9.65
N THR A 91 9.95 2.35 -10.21
CA THR A 91 10.24 2.62 -11.63
C THR A 91 9.78 1.47 -12.54
N PRO A 92 9.58 1.70 -13.85
CA PRO A 92 9.25 0.64 -14.82
C PRO A 92 10.19 -0.57 -14.77
N ALA A 93 11.49 -0.35 -14.56
CA ALA A 93 12.48 -1.42 -14.45
C ALA A 93 12.30 -2.27 -13.18
N ALA A 94 12.00 -1.64 -12.04
CA ALA A 94 11.72 -2.34 -10.80
C ALA A 94 10.38 -3.11 -10.87
N ILE A 95 9.36 -2.51 -11.48
CA ILE A 95 8.06 -3.16 -11.72
C ILE A 95 8.24 -4.43 -12.56
N ASP A 96 8.94 -4.32 -13.69
CA ASP A 96 9.14 -5.44 -14.61
C ASP A 96 9.94 -6.59 -13.99
N CYS A 97 11.01 -6.26 -13.27
CA CYS A 97 11.84 -7.22 -12.56
C CYS A 97 11.05 -7.95 -11.47
N CYS A 98 10.34 -7.20 -10.63
CA CYS A 98 9.55 -7.74 -9.52
C CYS A 98 8.44 -8.67 -10.00
N LEU A 99 7.69 -8.27 -11.04
CA LEU A 99 6.65 -9.13 -11.61
C LEU A 99 7.20 -10.38 -12.30
N SER A 100 8.39 -10.30 -12.90
CA SER A 100 9.03 -11.49 -13.49
C SER A 100 9.41 -12.52 -12.40
N VAL A 101 10.01 -12.05 -11.30
CA VAL A 101 10.31 -12.92 -10.15
C VAL A 101 9.04 -13.46 -9.50
N ALA A 102 7.98 -12.66 -9.45
CA ALA A 102 6.69 -13.09 -8.92
C ALA A 102 6.07 -14.24 -9.73
N ASP A 103 6.11 -14.15 -11.06
CA ASP A 103 5.64 -15.21 -11.95
C ASP A 103 6.48 -16.51 -11.79
N ASP A 104 7.80 -16.39 -11.63
CA ASP A 104 8.71 -17.54 -11.48
C ASP A 104 8.51 -18.29 -10.15
N TYR A 105 8.05 -17.60 -9.10
CA TYR A 105 7.93 -18.14 -7.74
C TYR A 105 6.48 -18.25 -7.22
N ASP A 106 5.48 -17.88 -8.04
CA ASP A 106 4.05 -17.90 -7.69
C ASP A 106 3.74 -17.11 -6.40
N VAL A 107 4.20 -15.86 -6.35
CA VAL A 107 3.93 -14.94 -5.23
C VAL A 107 3.24 -13.66 -5.72
N GLN A 108 2.45 -13.02 -4.84
CA GLN A 108 1.76 -11.78 -5.21
C GLN A 108 2.72 -10.57 -5.20
N VAL A 109 2.47 -9.60 -6.08
CA VAL A 109 3.10 -8.27 -6.03
C VAL A 109 2.08 -7.22 -5.63
N MET A 110 2.40 -6.45 -4.59
CA MET A 110 1.64 -5.30 -4.15
C MET A 110 2.38 -4.03 -4.58
N ILE A 111 1.64 -2.99 -4.99
CA ILE A 111 2.26 -1.77 -5.51
C ILE A 111 1.67 -0.49 -4.91
N HIS A 112 2.58 0.41 -4.55
CA HIS A 112 2.38 1.84 -4.36
C HIS A 112 3.18 2.53 -5.46
N THR A 113 2.48 3.17 -6.40
CA THR A 113 3.08 3.71 -7.63
C THR A 113 3.73 5.07 -7.42
N ASP A 114 4.46 5.54 -8.43
CA ASP A 114 5.19 6.82 -8.45
C ASP A 114 4.24 8.02 -8.42
N THR A 115 4.02 8.62 -7.25
CA THR A 115 3.10 9.77 -7.09
C THR A 115 3.59 10.98 -7.89
N LEU A 116 4.90 11.15 -7.96
CA LEU A 116 5.56 12.29 -8.58
C LEU A 116 5.53 12.24 -10.11
N ASN A 117 5.16 11.09 -10.68
CA ASN A 117 5.29 10.81 -12.10
C ASN A 117 6.74 11.00 -12.59
N GLU A 118 7.73 10.73 -11.73
CA GLU A 118 9.15 10.95 -12.01
C GLU A 118 9.63 10.09 -13.18
N SER A 119 9.22 8.82 -13.18
CA SER A 119 9.62 7.82 -14.15
C SER A 119 8.61 7.62 -15.30
N GLY A 120 7.53 8.41 -15.29
CA GLY A 120 6.43 8.36 -16.25
C GLY A 120 5.07 8.54 -15.56
N PHE A 121 4.02 8.66 -16.36
CA PHE A 121 2.64 8.73 -15.87
C PHE A 121 2.04 7.33 -15.67
N VAL A 122 0.78 7.25 -15.21
CA VAL A 122 0.11 5.98 -14.91
C VAL A 122 0.15 4.98 -16.08
N GLU A 123 0.05 5.45 -17.33
CA GLU A 123 0.15 4.62 -18.52
C GLU A 123 1.50 3.94 -18.69
N ASN A 124 2.60 4.56 -18.23
CA ASN A 124 3.93 3.98 -18.26
C ASN A 124 4.06 2.85 -17.24
N THR A 125 3.50 3.03 -16.04
CA THR A 125 3.40 1.97 -15.02
C THR A 125 2.53 0.82 -15.53
N VAL A 126 1.38 1.10 -16.13
CA VAL A 126 0.50 0.08 -16.74
C VAL A 126 1.23 -0.70 -17.85
N ALA A 127 2.00 0.00 -18.70
CA ALA A 127 2.82 -0.64 -19.72
C ALA A 127 3.92 -1.53 -19.12
N ALA A 128 4.53 -1.12 -18.00
CA ALA A 128 5.54 -1.92 -17.29
C ALA A 128 4.94 -3.18 -16.63
N ILE A 129 3.67 -3.14 -16.22
CA ILE A 129 2.97 -4.31 -15.68
C ILE A 129 2.80 -5.41 -16.75
N LYS A 130 2.69 -5.04 -18.04
CA LYS A 130 2.57 -5.97 -19.19
C LYS A 130 1.41 -6.98 -19.05
N GLY A 131 0.31 -6.56 -18.44
CA GLY A 131 -0.88 -7.39 -18.24
C GLY A 131 -0.74 -8.50 -17.19
N ARG A 132 0.37 -8.57 -16.44
CA ARG A 132 0.56 -9.51 -15.32
C ARG A 132 -0.28 -9.13 -14.11
N THR A 133 -0.59 -10.10 -13.27
CA THR A 133 -1.38 -9.89 -12.05
C THR A 133 -0.64 -8.98 -11.07
N ILE A 134 -1.34 -7.97 -10.54
CA ILE A 134 -0.77 -7.08 -9.52
C ILE A 134 -1.85 -6.55 -8.59
N HIS A 135 -1.54 -6.41 -7.31
CA HIS A 135 -2.42 -5.82 -6.31
C HIS A 135 -2.06 -4.33 -6.11
N ALA A 136 -2.94 -3.43 -6.54
CA ALA A 136 -2.80 -1.99 -6.30
C ALA A 136 -3.28 -1.63 -4.90
N PHE A 137 -2.38 -1.09 -4.07
CA PHE A 137 -2.75 -0.52 -2.76
C PHE A 137 -3.40 0.85 -2.94
N HIS A 138 -4.27 1.22 -1.99
CA HIS A 138 -4.94 2.54 -1.87
C HIS A 138 -5.20 3.19 -3.24
N THR A 139 -5.92 2.47 -4.10
CA THR A 139 -6.00 2.69 -5.54
C THR A 139 -6.64 4.04 -5.89
N GLU A 140 -7.41 4.63 -4.97
CA GLU A 140 -7.93 6.00 -5.11
C GLU A 140 -6.82 7.06 -5.17
N GLY A 141 -5.72 6.85 -4.43
CA GLY A 141 -4.48 7.61 -4.53
C GLY A 141 -4.18 8.59 -3.40
N ALA A 142 -5.06 8.84 -2.43
CA ALA A 142 -4.72 9.66 -1.25
C ALA A 142 -3.59 9.04 -0.43
N GLY A 143 -3.63 7.71 -0.24
CA GLY A 143 -2.56 6.93 0.37
C GLY A 143 -1.27 6.90 -0.46
N GLY A 144 -1.33 7.29 -1.74
CA GLY A 144 -0.21 7.44 -2.66
C GLY A 144 -0.43 6.73 -3.99
N GLY A 145 0.24 7.23 -5.02
CA GLY A 145 0.15 6.77 -6.39
C GLY A 145 0.05 7.93 -7.39
N HIS A 146 0.21 7.62 -8.68
CA HIS A 146 0.27 8.61 -9.76
C HIS A 146 -0.79 9.70 -9.60
N ALA A 147 -0.35 10.94 -9.40
CA ALA A 147 -1.25 12.08 -9.26
C ALA A 147 -1.63 12.63 -10.66
N PRO A 148 -2.93 12.83 -10.95
CA PRO A 148 -4.10 12.63 -10.09
C PRO A 148 -4.87 11.32 -10.37
N ASP A 149 -4.37 10.43 -11.23
CA ASP A 149 -5.20 9.50 -11.99
C ASP A 149 -4.86 8.01 -11.81
N ILE A 150 -4.15 7.65 -10.75
CA ILE A 150 -3.91 6.25 -10.36
C ILE A 150 -5.21 5.43 -10.28
N ILE A 151 -6.33 6.03 -9.88
CA ILE A 151 -7.63 5.36 -9.77
C ILE A 151 -8.08 4.65 -11.06
N LYS A 152 -7.58 5.06 -12.23
CA LYS A 152 -7.84 4.41 -13.52
C LYS A 152 -7.50 2.91 -13.52
N VAL A 153 -6.54 2.47 -12.70
CA VAL A 153 -6.10 1.06 -12.70
C VAL A 153 -7.15 0.09 -12.19
N CYS A 154 -8.19 0.54 -11.47
CA CYS A 154 -9.30 -0.33 -11.06
C CYS A 154 -10.12 -0.87 -12.24
N GLY A 155 -10.01 -0.25 -13.43
CA GLY A 155 -10.65 -0.73 -14.66
C GLY A 155 -9.86 -1.78 -15.42
N LEU A 156 -8.68 -2.18 -14.94
CA LEU A 156 -7.81 -3.12 -15.64
C LEU A 156 -8.05 -4.56 -15.18
N PRO A 157 -8.14 -5.53 -16.11
CA PRO A 157 -8.55 -6.91 -15.80
C PRO A 157 -7.51 -7.69 -14.98
N ASN A 158 -6.24 -7.27 -15.02
CA ASN A 158 -5.12 -7.90 -14.33
C ASN A 158 -4.77 -7.21 -13.00
N VAL A 159 -5.51 -6.16 -12.62
CA VAL A 159 -5.28 -5.43 -11.37
C VAL A 159 -6.30 -5.87 -10.33
N ILE A 160 -5.81 -6.12 -9.11
CA ILE A 160 -6.64 -6.34 -7.92
C ILE A 160 -6.63 -5.03 -7.13
N PRO A 161 -7.64 -4.16 -7.27
CA PRO A 161 -7.66 -2.85 -6.63
C PRO A 161 -8.13 -2.93 -5.18
N SER A 162 -7.46 -2.18 -4.31
CA SER A 162 -7.82 -2.08 -2.90
C SER A 162 -7.81 -0.65 -2.39
N SER A 163 -8.64 -0.38 -1.39
CA SER A 163 -8.63 0.86 -0.62
C SER A 163 -7.94 0.68 0.73
N THR A 164 -7.51 1.79 1.30
CA THR A 164 -7.17 1.89 2.72
C THR A 164 -8.24 2.67 3.45
N ASN A 165 -8.38 2.45 4.76
CA ASN A 165 -9.61 2.81 5.45
C ASN A 165 -9.81 4.28 5.86
N PRO A 166 -8.82 5.20 5.88
CA PRO A 166 -9.11 6.57 6.32
C PRO A 166 -9.98 7.38 5.37
N THR A 167 -9.95 7.08 4.07
CA THR A 167 -10.83 7.74 3.09
C THR A 167 -12.26 7.21 3.14
N ARG A 168 -12.55 6.17 3.94
CA ARG A 168 -13.79 5.36 3.88
C ARG A 168 -14.73 5.65 5.06
N PRO A 169 -16.01 5.99 4.82
CA PRO A 169 -16.52 6.64 3.62
C PRO A 169 -16.03 8.08 3.51
N TYR A 170 -16.37 8.75 2.40
CA TYR A 170 -16.20 10.19 2.29
C TYR A 170 -17.11 10.93 3.29
N THR A 171 -16.51 11.80 4.12
CA THR A 171 -17.21 12.62 5.12
C THR A 171 -16.81 14.09 5.04
N VAL A 172 -17.53 14.94 5.78
CA VAL A 172 -17.25 16.39 5.85
C VAL A 172 -15.85 16.74 6.38
N ASN A 173 -15.24 15.86 7.17
CA ASN A 173 -13.90 16.09 7.75
C ASN A 173 -12.77 15.43 6.96
N THR A 174 -13.08 14.52 6.03
CA THR A 174 -12.09 13.67 5.36
C THR A 174 -10.98 14.49 4.69
N LEU A 175 -11.33 15.54 3.95
CA LEU A 175 -10.34 16.35 3.22
C LEU A 175 -9.41 17.13 4.15
N ALA A 176 -9.97 17.81 5.16
CA ALA A 176 -9.18 18.63 6.07
C ALA A 176 -8.22 17.75 6.90
N GLU A 177 -8.70 16.59 7.36
CA GLU A 177 -7.87 15.61 8.05
C GLU A 177 -6.73 15.09 7.16
N HIS A 178 -7.04 14.67 5.94
CA HIS A 178 -6.03 14.05 5.06
C HIS A 178 -4.99 15.04 4.57
N LEU A 179 -5.38 16.29 4.32
CA LEU A 179 -4.44 17.33 3.92
C LEU A 179 -3.43 17.60 5.04
N ASP A 180 -3.89 17.79 6.27
CA ASP A 180 -2.99 18.02 7.42
C ASP A 180 -2.14 16.78 7.73
N MET A 181 -2.72 15.58 7.68
CA MET A 181 -1.99 14.32 7.85
C MET A 181 -0.86 14.19 6.83
N LEU A 182 -1.13 14.45 5.55
CA LEU A 182 -0.12 14.38 4.49
C LEU A 182 1.00 15.40 4.72
N MET A 183 0.63 16.64 5.07
CA MET A 183 1.60 17.70 5.35
C MET A 183 2.53 17.32 6.51
N VAL A 184 1.99 16.76 7.59
CA VAL A 184 2.77 16.29 8.74
C VAL A 184 3.67 15.11 8.36
N CYS A 185 3.13 14.08 7.71
CA CYS A 185 3.90 12.88 7.34
C CYS A 185 5.07 13.18 6.40
N HIS A 186 4.88 14.10 5.44
CA HIS A 186 5.90 14.49 4.48
C HIS A 186 6.74 15.70 4.91
N HIS A 187 6.53 16.22 6.12
CA HIS A 187 7.25 17.38 6.67
C HIS A 187 7.17 18.62 5.75
N LEU A 188 6.00 18.82 5.14
CA LEU A 188 5.71 19.91 4.21
C LEU A 188 5.43 21.21 4.96
N SER A 189 5.68 22.34 4.29
CA SER A 189 5.42 23.67 4.83
C SER A 189 4.27 24.38 4.11
N PRO A 190 3.26 24.91 4.83
CA PRO A 190 2.20 25.71 4.23
C PRO A 190 2.70 27.09 3.74
N SER A 191 3.97 27.44 3.98
CA SER A 191 4.59 28.64 3.42
C SER A 191 5.27 28.42 2.07
N ILE A 192 5.38 27.17 1.61
CA ILE A 192 6.04 26.80 0.35
C ILE A 192 4.96 26.44 -0.68
N PRO A 193 4.83 27.19 -1.79
CA PRO A 193 3.80 26.92 -2.80
C PRO A 193 3.88 25.52 -3.42
N GLU A 194 5.08 25.01 -3.64
CA GLU A 194 5.33 23.68 -4.21
C GLU A 194 4.85 22.56 -3.29
N ASP A 195 5.01 22.73 -1.97
CA ASP A 195 4.54 21.79 -0.95
C ASP A 195 3.01 21.72 -0.92
N ILE A 196 2.35 22.89 -1.00
CA ILE A 196 0.88 22.96 -1.13
C ILE A 196 0.43 22.29 -2.43
N ALA A 197 1.08 22.62 -3.56
CA ALA A 197 0.72 22.05 -4.86
C ALA A 197 0.85 20.52 -4.87
N PHE A 198 1.91 19.97 -4.25
CA PHE A 198 2.05 18.54 -4.06
C PHE A 198 0.91 17.97 -3.21
N ALA A 199 0.62 18.57 -2.06
CA ALA A 199 -0.42 18.09 -1.15
C ALA A 199 -1.82 18.10 -1.79
N GLU A 200 -2.18 19.19 -2.48
CA GLU A 200 -3.44 19.34 -3.21
C GLU A 200 -3.53 18.40 -4.42
N SER A 201 -2.40 18.08 -5.06
CA SER A 201 -2.37 17.11 -6.15
C SER A 201 -2.70 15.69 -5.68
N ARG A 202 -2.43 15.36 -4.41
CA ARG A 202 -2.60 14.02 -3.82
C ARG A 202 -3.93 13.86 -3.09
N ILE A 203 -4.34 14.84 -2.28
CA ILE A 203 -5.61 14.80 -1.52
C ILE A 203 -6.72 15.46 -2.34
N ARG A 204 -7.53 14.63 -3.02
CA ARG A 204 -8.52 15.10 -3.98
C ARG A 204 -9.92 14.68 -3.58
N LYS A 205 -10.84 15.64 -3.55
CA LYS A 205 -12.26 15.38 -3.22
C LYS A 205 -12.90 14.43 -4.23
N GLU A 206 -12.58 14.63 -5.50
CA GLU A 206 -13.20 13.98 -6.64
C GLU A 206 -12.94 12.48 -6.61
N THR A 207 -11.68 12.08 -6.37
CA THR A 207 -11.31 10.67 -6.35
C THR A 207 -11.74 9.98 -5.05
N ILE A 208 -11.65 10.64 -3.89
CA ILE A 208 -12.17 10.11 -2.61
C ILE A 208 -13.69 9.86 -2.68
N ALA A 209 -14.45 10.79 -3.27
CA ALA A 209 -15.89 10.62 -3.46
C ALA A 209 -16.21 9.53 -4.50
N ALA A 210 -15.41 9.42 -5.58
CA ALA A 210 -15.57 8.37 -6.56
C ALA A 210 -15.29 6.97 -5.99
N GLU A 211 -14.34 6.85 -5.07
CA GLU A 211 -13.97 5.59 -4.42
C GLU A 211 -15.16 4.92 -3.71
N ASP A 212 -16.08 5.69 -3.09
CA ASP A 212 -17.31 5.14 -2.47
C ASP A 212 -18.18 4.46 -3.53
N ILE A 213 -18.44 5.15 -4.64
CA ILE A 213 -19.23 4.60 -5.76
C ILE A 213 -18.54 3.39 -6.41
N LEU A 214 -17.21 3.42 -6.52
CA LEU A 214 -16.45 2.33 -7.13
C LEU A 214 -16.46 1.06 -6.27
N HIS A 215 -16.56 1.17 -4.94
CA HIS A 215 -16.86 0.02 -4.07
C HIS A 215 -18.29 -0.49 -4.29
N ASP A 216 -19.28 0.40 -4.35
CA ASP A 216 -20.69 0.02 -4.49
C ASP A 216 -20.98 -0.75 -5.79
N ILE A 217 -20.32 -0.36 -6.90
CA ILE A 217 -20.45 -1.09 -8.18
C ILE A 217 -19.50 -2.29 -8.31
N GLY A 218 -18.67 -2.57 -7.30
CA GLY A 218 -17.72 -3.69 -7.29
C GLY A 218 -16.47 -3.51 -8.16
N ALA A 219 -16.13 -2.28 -8.55
CA ALA A 219 -14.90 -1.96 -9.28
C ALA A 219 -13.66 -1.95 -8.36
N PHE A 220 -13.85 -1.67 -7.07
CA PHE A 220 -12.87 -1.96 -6.03
C PHE A 220 -13.22 -3.27 -5.33
N SER A 221 -12.20 -4.06 -4.97
CA SER A 221 -12.42 -5.45 -4.53
C SER A 221 -11.99 -5.75 -3.10
N ILE A 222 -11.20 -4.85 -2.48
CA ILE A 222 -10.62 -5.07 -1.15
C ILE A 222 -10.60 -3.75 -0.36
N ILE A 223 -10.92 -3.81 0.93
CA ILE A 223 -10.64 -2.73 1.90
C ILE A 223 -9.58 -3.24 2.89
N SER A 224 -8.58 -2.41 3.17
CA SER A 224 -7.46 -2.70 4.05
C SER A 224 -7.20 -1.55 5.03
N SER A 225 -6.25 -1.70 5.95
CA SER A 225 -5.98 -0.66 6.96
C SER A 225 -5.03 0.43 6.49
N ASP A 226 -3.80 0.06 6.11
CA ASP A 226 -2.58 0.90 6.14
C ASP A 226 -2.09 1.25 7.55
N SER A 227 -2.12 0.24 8.42
CA SER A 227 -1.99 0.39 9.86
C SER A 227 -0.81 1.28 10.33
N GLN A 228 -1.14 2.42 10.95
CA GLN A 228 -0.21 3.44 11.45
C GLN A 228 0.66 4.13 10.37
N ALA A 229 0.33 3.96 9.10
CA ALA A 229 1.00 4.58 7.96
C ALA A 229 -0.07 5.16 7.02
N MET A 230 -0.83 6.16 7.51
CA MET A 230 -2.09 6.63 6.88
C MET A 230 -3.22 5.61 6.92
N GLY A 231 -3.41 4.94 8.07
CA GLY A 231 -4.42 3.90 8.22
C GLY A 231 -4.63 3.41 9.64
N ARG A 232 -5.79 2.82 9.91
CA ARG A 232 -6.24 2.43 11.26
C ARG A 232 -6.50 0.94 11.36
N VAL A 233 -5.70 0.19 12.13
CA VAL A 233 -5.73 -1.28 12.09
C VAL A 233 -7.06 -1.89 12.56
N GLY A 234 -7.67 -1.34 13.61
CA GLY A 234 -8.92 -1.83 14.20
C GLY A 234 -10.19 -1.40 13.46
N GLU A 235 -10.08 -0.61 12.39
CA GLU A 235 -11.23 0.02 11.74
C GLU A 235 -11.60 -0.59 10.36
N VAL A 236 -10.91 -1.63 9.89
CA VAL A 236 -11.16 -2.19 8.54
C VAL A 236 -12.62 -2.63 8.37
N ALA A 237 -13.14 -3.44 9.29
CA ALA A 237 -14.49 -3.98 9.19
C ALA A 237 -15.56 -2.89 9.36
N ILE A 238 -15.44 -2.03 10.38
CA ILE A 238 -16.43 -0.97 10.62
C ILE A 238 -16.48 0.04 9.47
N ARG A 239 -15.33 0.40 8.89
CA ARG A 239 -15.26 1.33 7.75
C ARG A 239 -15.89 0.74 6.49
N THR A 240 -15.72 -0.56 6.30
CA THR A 240 -16.41 -1.30 5.22
C THR A 240 -17.92 -1.17 5.36
N TRP A 241 -18.47 -1.42 6.56
CA TRP A 241 -19.91 -1.31 6.80
C TRP A 241 -20.43 0.13 6.72
N GLN A 242 -19.64 1.11 7.17
CA GLN A 242 -19.98 2.53 7.05
C GLN A 242 -20.02 3.01 5.61
N THR A 243 -19.20 2.44 4.71
CA THR A 243 -19.27 2.76 3.27
C THR A 243 -20.49 2.14 2.60
N ALA A 244 -21.02 1.05 3.15
CA ALA A 244 -22.21 0.38 2.61
C ALA A 244 -23.56 0.98 3.09
N ASP A 245 -23.56 1.72 4.20
CA ASP A 245 -24.73 2.42 4.77
C ASP A 245 -25.01 3.75 4.06
#